data_AF-A0A536YMG4-F1
#
_entry.id   AF-A0A536YMG4-F1
#
_cell.length_a   1.000
_cell.length_b   1.000
_cell.length_c   1.000
_cell.angle_alpha   90.00
_cell.angle_beta   90.00
_cell.angle_gamma   90.00
#
_symmetry.space_group_name_H-M   'P 1'
#
loop_
_entity.id
_entity.type
_entity.pdbx_description
1 polymer ?
#
loop_
_entity_poly.entity_id
_entity_poly.type
_entity_poly.pdbx_seq_one_letter_code
_entity_poly.pdbx_strand_id
1 'polypeptide(L)'
;MSESVYPHPIIAREGWPFLAIAILIALALTWTGLWLLAAIAWLGVAFIAQFFRDPPRTVPEQANAVLAPADGKVMLVERTRDPYLDRDALKISVFMNVF
;
A
#
# COMPACT_ATOMS: atom_id res chain seq x y z
N MET A 1 -15.24 -18.60 -13.55
CA MET A 1 -14.54 -17.55 -12.80
C MET A 1 -14.16 -18.16 -11.48
N SER A 2 -12.91 -18.62 -11.32
CA SER A 2 -12.47 -19.12 -10.01
C SER A 2 -12.34 -17.89 -9.09
N GLU A 3 -13.03 -17.89 -7.96
CA GLU A 3 -12.77 -16.86 -6.96
C GLU A 3 -11.37 -17.10 -6.41
N SER A 4 -10.41 -16.27 -6.82
CA SER A 4 -9.09 -16.28 -6.22
C SER A 4 -9.23 -15.79 -4.77
N VAL A 5 -9.21 -16.71 -3.81
CA VAL A 5 -9.19 -16.38 -2.39
C VAL A 5 -7.92 -15.58 -2.12
N TYR A 6 -8.09 -14.30 -1.78
CA TYR A 6 -6.98 -13.40 -1.49
C TYR A 6 -6.32 -13.83 -0.17
N PRO A 7 -5.07 -14.33 -0.17
CA PRO A 7 -4.47 -14.98 0.99
C PRO A 7 -3.82 -13.97 1.97
N HIS A 8 -3.94 -12.67 1.71
CA HIS A 8 -3.27 -11.62 2.48
C HIS A 8 -4.22 -10.93 3.47
N PRO A 9 -3.69 -10.46 4.63
CA PRO A 9 -4.47 -9.70 5.59
C PRO A 9 -4.93 -8.35 5.00
N ILE A 10 -6.03 -7.81 5.55
CA ILE A 10 -6.63 -6.52 5.13
C ILE A 10 -5.67 -5.33 5.33
N ILE A 11 -4.67 -5.47 6.21
CA ILE A 11 -3.63 -4.49 6.44
C ILE A 11 -2.31 -5.07 5.98
N ALA A 12 -1.57 -4.32 5.18
CA ALA A 12 -0.22 -4.66 4.76
C ALA A 12 0.64 -5.04 5.97
N ARG A 13 1.48 -6.07 5.82
CA ARG A 13 2.25 -6.64 6.94
C ARG A 13 3.14 -5.59 7.61
N GLU A 14 3.66 -4.67 6.82
CA GLU A 14 4.52 -3.55 7.20
C GLU A 14 3.76 -2.46 7.97
N GLY A 15 2.43 -2.41 7.86
CA GLY A 15 1.59 -1.42 8.54
C GLY A 15 1.35 -1.70 10.02
N TRP A 16 1.44 -2.97 10.45
CA TRP A 16 1.14 -3.37 11.83
C TRP A 16 2.00 -2.68 12.91
N PRO A 17 3.33 -2.56 12.75
CA PRO A 17 4.15 -1.83 13.73
C PRO A 17 3.74 -0.36 13.89
N PHE A 18 3.46 0.33 12.78
CA PHE A 18 3.03 1.74 12.81
C PHE A 18 1.66 1.89 13.45
N LEU A 19 0.72 1.02 13.11
CA LEU A 19 -0.62 1.03 13.68
C LEU A 19 -0.58 0.76 15.20
N ALA A 20 0.23 -0.22 15.63
CA ALA A 20 0.40 -0.53 17.05
C ALA A 20 0.98 0.66 17.84
N ILE A 21 2.04 1.29 17.33
CA ILE A 21 2.64 2.47 17.97
C ILE A 21 1.64 3.63 18.04
N ALA A 22 0.92 3.89 16.94
CA ALA A 22 -0.08 4.97 16.91
C ALA A 22 -1.22 4.73 17.92
N ILE A 23 -1.71 3.49 18.04
CA ILE A 23 -2.73 3.12 19.03
C ILE A 23 -2.19 3.31 20.44
N LEU A 24 -0.96 2.87 20.74
CA LEU A 24 -0.36 3.04 22.05
C LEU A 24 -0.25 4.52 22.44
N ILE A 25 0.17 5.38 21.51
CA ILE A 25 0.24 6.83 21.73
C ILE A 25 -1.17 7.41 21.96
N ALA A 26 -2.15 7.04 21.13
CA ALA A 26 -3.52 7.52 21.27
C ALA A 26 -4.14 7.13 22.63
N LEU A 27 -3.91 5.89 23.08
CA LEU A 27 -4.35 5.40 24.39
C LEU A 27 -3.65 6.14 25.53
N ALA A 28 -2.33 6.35 25.45
CA ALA A 28 -1.58 7.08 26.46
C ALA A 28 -2.08 8.53 26.61
N LEU A 29 -2.33 9.23 25.50
CA LEU A 29 -2.88 10.60 25.52
C LEU A 29 -4.32 10.66 26.03
N THR A 30 -5.10 9.61 25.77
CA THR A 30 -6.46 9.48 26.32
C THR A 30 -6.39 9.33 27.84
N TRP A 31 -5.45 8.53 28.35
CA TRP A 31 -5.27 8.29 29.79
C TRP A 31 -4.83 9.53 30.56
N THR A 32 -3.98 10.39 29.97
CA THR A 32 -3.52 11.64 30.61
C THR A 32 -4.56 12.75 30.62
N GLY A 33 -5.74 12.54 30.00
CA GLY A 33 -6.80 13.54 29.91
C GLY A 33 -6.54 14.65 28.89
N LEU A 34 -5.53 14.50 28.02
CA LEU A 34 -5.19 15.46 26.97
C LEU A 34 -6.12 15.27 25.76
N TRP A 35 -7.41 15.52 25.94
CA TRP A 35 -8.47 15.16 24.98
C TRP A 35 -8.25 15.67 23.55
N LEU A 36 -7.76 16.90 23.38
CA LEU A 36 -7.47 17.46 22.06
C LEU A 36 -6.35 16.68 21.34
N LEU A 37 -5.25 16.40 22.06
CA LEU A 37 -4.13 15.63 21.50
C LEU A 37 -4.52 14.17 21.27
N ALA A 38 -5.32 13.58 22.15
CA ALA A 38 -5.87 12.25 21.99
C ALA A 38 -6.74 12.16 20.71
N ALA A 39 -7.61 13.15 20.46
CA ALA A 39 -8.43 13.20 19.25
C ALA A 39 -7.57 13.26 17.98
N ILE A 40 -6.51 14.09 17.96
CA ILE A 40 -5.56 14.15 16.83
C ILE A 40 -4.84 12.81 16.65
N ALA A 41 -4.42 12.16 17.74
CA ALA A 41 -3.76 10.87 17.68
C ALA A 41 -4.68 9.77 17.13
N TRP A 42 -5.96 9.75 17.53
CA TRP A 42 -6.96 8.83 16.97
C TRP A 42 -7.25 9.08 15.49
N LEU A 43 -7.25 10.34 15.04
CA LEU A 43 -7.32 10.67 13.62
C LEU A 43 -6.08 10.12 12.87
N GLY A 44 -4.91 10.22 13.49
CA GLY A 44 -3.67 9.60 12.99
C GLY A 44 -3.77 8.07 12.87
N VAL A 45 -4.35 7.40 13.87
CA VAL A 45 -4.63 5.95 13.82
C VAL A 45 -5.52 5.61 12.64
N ALA A 46 -6.60 6.36 12.44
CA ALA A 46 -7.51 6.16 11.31
C ALA A 46 -6.82 6.38 9.97
N PHE A 47 -5.95 7.41 9.87
CA PHE A 47 -5.16 7.66 8.67
C PHE A 47 -4.17 6.53 8.38
N ILE A 48 -3.43 6.04 9.38
CA ILE A 48 -2.48 4.93 9.22
C ILE A 48 -3.20 3.65 8.80
N ALA A 49 -4.34 3.34 9.42
CA ALA A 49 -5.17 2.21 9.03
C ALA A 49 -5.67 2.33 7.58
N GLN A 50 -6.05 3.54 7.15
CA GLN A 50 -6.46 3.79 5.77
C GLN A 50 -5.30 3.68 4.79
N PHE A 51 -4.10 4.17 5.15
CA PHE A 51 -2.92 4.16 4.28
C PHE A 51 -2.40 2.75 4.02
N PHE A 52 -2.34 1.90 5.06
CA PHE A 52 -1.85 0.53 4.96
C PHE A 52 -2.93 -0.50 4.59
N ARG A 53 -4.12 -0.05 4.18
CA ARG A 53 -5.18 -0.97 3.73
C ARG A 53 -4.73 -1.70 2.47
N ASP A 54 -4.92 -3.01 2.46
CA ASP A 54 -4.57 -3.90 1.35
C ASP A 54 -5.83 -4.66 0.91
N PRO A 55 -6.67 -4.05 0.05
CA PRO A 55 -7.89 -4.68 -0.42
C PRO A 55 -7.59 -5.81 -1.41
N PRO A 56 -8.40 -6.88 -1.42
CA PRO A 56 -8.23 -7.97 -2.37
C PRO A 56 -8.35 -7.47 -3.81
N ARG A 57 -7.45 -7.94 -4.68
CA ARG A 57 -7.45 -7.65 -6.12
C ARG A 57 -7.58 -8.94 -6.91
N THR A 58 -8.41 -8.94 -7.95
CA THR A 58 -8.54 -10.06 -8.88
C THR A 58 -7.32 -10.13 -9.79
N VAL A 59 -6.57 -11.22 -9.74
CA VAL A 59 -5.40 -11.45 -10.60
C VAL A 59 -5.84 -12.19 -11.87
N PRO A 60 -5.51 -11.71 -13.08
CA PRO A 60 -5.80 -12.44 -14.32
C PRO A 60 -5.09 -13.81 -14.38
N GLU A 61 -5.78 -14.85 -14.86
CA GLU A 61 -5.23 -16.22 -15.00
C GLU A 61 -4.33 -16.40 -16.24
N GLN A 62 -3.98 -15.32 -16.96
CA GLN A 62 -3.22 -15.40 -18.20
C GLN A 62 -1.74 -15.75 -17.94
N ALA A 63 -1.26 -16.81 -18.58
CA ALA A 63 0.13 -17.23 -18.49
C ALA A 63 1.10 -16.15 -18.99
N ASN A 64 2.19 -15.92 -18.24
CA ASN A 64 3.22 -14.91 -18.52
C ASN A 64 2.70 -13.47 -18.57
N ALA A 65 1.53 -13.18 -17.97
CA ALA A 65 1.06 -11.80 -17.85
C ALA A 65 1.99 -10.98 -16.94
N VAL A 66 2.35 -9.78 -17.40
CA VAL A 66 3.03 -8.77 -16.58
C VAL A 66 1.96 -7.87 -15.98
N LEU A 67 1.91 -7.81 -14.65
CA LEU A 67 0.92 -7.02 -13.92
C LEU A 67 1.47 -5.63 -13.60
N ALA A 68 0.57 -4.66 -13.49
CA ALA A 68 0.93 -3.34 -13.00
C ALA A 68 1.41 -3.44 -11.54
N PRO A 69 2.55 -2.81 -11.18
CA PRO A 69 3.08 -2.88 -9.82
C PRO A 69 2.27 -2.02 -8.83
N ALA A 70 1.57 -1.01 -9.32
CA ALA A 70 0.73 -0.10 -8.54
C ALA A 70 -0.33 0.53 -9.45
N ASP A 71 -1.40 1.06 -8.84
CA ASP A 71 -2.36 1.89 -9.55
C ASP A 71 -1.75 3.26 -9.86
N GLY A 72 -1.96 3.76 -11.06
CA GLY A 72 -1.45 5.06 -11.42
C GLY A 72 -1.58 5.35 -12.90
N LYS A 73 -0.94 6.43 -13.32
CA LYS A 73 -0.91 6.83 -14.73
C LYS A 73 0.37 6.35 -15.37
N VAL A 74 0.27 5.68 -16.51
CA VAL A 74 1.44 5.40 -17.34
C VAL A 74 1.95 6.73 -17.91
N MET A 75 3.17 7.09 -17.54
CA MET A 75 3.80 8.36 -17.94
C MET A 75 4.79 8.19 -19.08
N LEU A 76 5.40 7.00 -19.20
CA LEU A 76 6.44 6.73 -20.17
C LEU A 76 6.41 5.25 -20.57
N VAL A 77 6.57 5.00 -21.86
CA VAL A 77 6.79 3.67 -22.43
C VAL A 77 7.94 3.78 -23.43
N GLU A 78 9.09 3.21 -23.11
CA GLU A 78 10.29 3.31 -23.95
C GLU A 78 11.13 2.03 -23.95
N ARG A 79 11.95 1.84 -24.98
CA ARG A 79 12.97 0.79 -24.98
C ARG A 79 14.20 1.26 -24.23
N THR A 80 14.74 0.44 -23.34
CA THR A 80 15.94 0.73 -22.58
C THR A 80 16.78 -0.53 -22.38
N ARG A 81 18.03 -0.38 -21.93
CA ARG A 81 18.87 -1.49 -21.50
C ARG A 81 18.57 -1.76 -20.02
N ASP A 82 18.10 -2.96 -19.71
CA ASP A 82 17.83 -3.41 -18.34
C ASP A 82 19.12 -3.39 -17.51
N PRO A 83 19.21 -2.61 -16.42
CA PRO A 83 20.43 -2.51 -15.61
C PRO A 83 20.73 -3.78 -14.81
N TYR A 84 19.78 -4.70 -14.63
CA TYR A 84 19.95 -5.91 -13.83
C TYR A 84 20.32 -7.13 -14.68
N LEU A 85 19.73 -7.24 -15.87
CA LEU A 85 19.91 -8.40 -16.76
C LEU A 85 20.74 -8.10 -18.01
N ASP A 86 21.17 -6.84 -18.20
CA ASP A 86 21.91 -6.36 -19.36
C ASP A 86 21.30 -6.84 -20.69
N ARG A 87 20.03 -6.49 -20.93
CA ARG A 87 19.30 -6.84 -22.15
C ARG A 87 18.33 -5.74 -22.56
N ASP A 88 17.93 -5.75 -23.82
CA ASP A 88 16.92 -4.80 -24.30
C ASP A 88 15.56 -5.12 -23.67
N ALA A 89 14.94 -4.11 -23.06
CA ALA A 89 13.69 -4.23 -22.33
C ALA A 89 12.75 -3.06 -22.62
N LEU A 90 11.44 -3.28 -22.40
CA LEU A 90 10.44 -2.23 -22.42
C LEU A 90 10.27 -1.68 -21.00
N LYS A 91 10.61 -0.41 -20.80
CA LYS A 91 10.41 0.32 -19.54
C LYS A 91 9.04 0.99 -19.56
N ILE A 92 8.24 0.68 -18.54
CA ILE A 92 6.92 1.26 -18.30
C ILE A 92 7.00 2.04 -16.99
N SER A 93 6.96 3.37 -17.05
CA SER A 93 6.96 4.22 -15.86
C SER A 93 5.52 4.54 -15.45
N VAL A 94 5.15 4.16 -14.23
CA VAL A 94 3.84 4.44 -13.64
C VAL A 94 4.00 5.51 -12.56
N PHE A 95 3.28 6.62 -12.69
CA PHE A 95 3.15 7.61 -11.63
C PHE A 95 1.95 7.26 -10.76
N MET A 96 2.25 6.83 -9.53
CA MET A 96 1.24 6.54 -8.52
C MET A 96 0.80 7.85 -7.87
N ASN A 97 -0.50 8.16 -7.93
CA ASN A 97 -1.04 9.25 -7.12
C ASN A 97 -1.41 8.69 -5.75
N VAL A 98 -1.05 9.42 -4.70
CA VAL A 98 -1.47 9.11 -3.32
C VAL A 98 -2.92 9.58 -3.07
N PHE A 99 -3.51 10.31 -4.02
CA PHE A 99 -4.84 10.94 -3.92
C PHE A 99 -5.75 10.62 -5.11
#